data_AF-A0AAD8S3I8-F1
#
_entry.id   AF-A0AAD8S3I8-F1
#
_cell.length_a   1.000
_cell.length_b   1.000
_cell.length_c   1.000
_cell.angle_alpha   90.00
_cell.angle_beta   90.00
_cell.angle_gamma   90.00
#
_symmetry.space_group_name_H-M   'P 1'
#
loop_
_entity.id
_entity.type
_entity.pdbx_description
1 polymer ?
#
loop_
_entity_poly.entity_id
_entity_poly.type
_entity_poly.pdbx_seq_one_letter_code
_entity_poly.pdbx_strand_id
1 'polypeptide(L)'
;MSLDERFAIIRSIGLESIDEDDVRRLLGKKVAPVCYVWCDPSPSVHIAQGIMMVINVRKMVKAGCRVKILIADWFARMQHKFDGDLTKIRTFGLYMIEIWKAAGLDLNGVEFIWLSDEINSHSDEYWALAMDIFKNNTLRKIVRCCGIVDRFMLNRSIIGSYDPKNVTASTLFTPCVHCACILLQKADIWLLSMDHEEDLHDKLIRQYCKGMKHETRPIILSHNKLPNLIEHPEFAKNGDPSWAIFIEDREDYLSYKLSRAFCPAKVAEGNPCLEYIKYIVFPWCGYFEVPRKEEDGGSRKFQNMEELIIDYESGALDAAEVRLALAESLNKILKPVYDHFANNSEAKDLEDEALWNIPHY
;
A
#
# COMPACT_ATOMS: atom_id res chain seq x y z
N MET A 1 7.00 -25.13 -9.09
CA MET A 1 7.24 -23.84 -9.75
C MET A 1 8.75 -23.66 -9.91
N SER A 2 9.22 -23.33 -11.11
CA SER A 2 10.63 -23.11 -11.42
C SER A 2 11.16 -21.81 -10.79
N LEU A 3 12.49 -21.63 -10.80
CA LEU A 3 13.10 -20.38 -10.32
C LEU A 3 12.61 -19.17 -11.13
N ASP A 4 12.51 -19.30 -12.45
CA ASP A 4 12.09 -18.22 -13.34
C ASP A 4 10.61 -17.86 -13.13
N GLU A 5 9.75 -18.85 -12.91
CA GLU A 5 8.33 -18.62 -12.58
C GLU A 5 8.18 -17.88 -11.24
N ARG A 6 8.93 -18.27 -10.21
CA ARG A 6 8.96 -17.57 -8.91
C ARG A 6 9.44 -16.14 -9.06
N PHE A 7 10.53 -15.94 -9.80
CA PHE A 7 11.09 -14.63 -10.06
C PHE A 7 10.10 -13.73 -10.80
N ALA A 8 9.44 -14.23 -11.86
CA ALA A 8 8.46 -13.47 -12.62
C ALA A 8 7.28 -13.00 -11.75
N ILE A 9 6.81 -13.85 -10.82
CA ILE A 9 5.74 -13.48 -9.89
C ILE A 9 6.19 -12.37 -8.94
N ILE A 10 7.38 -12.49 -8.32
CA ILE A 10 7.90 -11.44 -7.42
C ILE A 10 8.13 -10.13 -8.18
N ARG A 11 8.71 -10.20 -9.39
CA ARG A 11 8.91 -9.04 -10.26
C ARG A 11 7.59 -8.34 -10.61
N SER A 12 6.49 -9.08 -10.76
CA SER A 12 5.17 -8.51 -11.07
C SER A 12 4.55 -7.66 -9.94
N ILE A 13 5.18 -7.60 -8.76
CA ILE A 13 4.73 -6.79 -7.62
C ILE A 13 5.29 -5.35 -7.71
N GLY A 14 6.52 -5.16 -8.21
CA GLY A 14 7.20 -3.87 -8.25
C GLY A 14 8.23 -3.77 -9.38
N LEU A 15 8.21 -2.64 -10.11
CA LEU A 15 8.83 -2.53 -11.44
C LEU A 15 10.22 -1.86 -11.48
N GLU A 16 10.58 -0.97 -10.56
CA GLU A 16 11.62 0.02 -10.89
C GLU A 16 12.91 0.01 -10.05
N SER A 17 13.03 -0.79 -8.99
CA SER A 17 14.20 -0.66 -8.08
C SER A 17 14.76 -1.96 -7.51
N ILE A 18 14.32 -3.12 -7.99
CA ILE A 18 14.86 -4.40 -7.52
C ILE A 18 16.11 -4.79 -8.29
N ASP A 19 17.15 -5.18 -7.56
CA ASP A 19 18.30 -5.88 -8.13
C ASP A 19 17.84 -7.31 -8.47
N GLU A 20 17.64 -7.57 -9.76
CA GLU A 20 17.10 -8.86 -10.20
C GLU A 20 18.01 -10.03 -9.86
N ASP A 21 19.32 -9.82 -9.85
CA ASP A 21 20.30 -10.85 -9.54
C ASP A 21 20.26 -11.21 -8.06
N ASP A 22 20.02 -10.23 -7.18
CA ASP A 22 19.77 -10.47 -5.77
C ASP A 22 18.52 -11.33 -5.55
N VAL A 23 17.42 -11.01 -6.22
CA VAL A 23 16.17 -11.78 -6.11
C VAL A 23 16.36 -13.19 -6.63
N ARG A 24 16.96 -13.37 -7.81
CA ARG A 24 17.21 -14.71 -8.38
C ARG A 24 18.12 -15.53 -7.47
N ARG A 25 19.18 -14.94 -6.93
CA ARG A 25 20.10 -15.64 -6.02
C ARG A 25 19.41 -16.02 -4.71
N LEU A 26 18.60 -15.13 -4.14
CA LEU A 26 17.81 -15.42 -2.94
C LEU A 26 16.87 -16.61 -3.20
N LEU A 27 16.07 -16.55 -4.27
CA LEU A 27 15.10 -17.58 -4.61
C LEU A 27 15.77 -18.93 -4.97
N GLY A 28 16.98 -18.90 -5.54
CA GLY A 28 17.77 -20.11 -5.81
C GLY A 28 18.40 -20.73 -4.55
N LYS A 29 18.71 -19.92 -3.54
CA LYS A 29 19.36 -20.37 -2.29
C LYS A 29 18.36 -20.80 -1.22
N LYS A 30 17.22 -20.11 -1.11
CA LYS A 30 16.20 -20.35 -0.08
C LYS A 30 14.91 -20.87 -0.69
N VAL A 31 14.46 -22.03 -0.19
CA VAL A 31 13.20 -22.64 -0.61
C VAL A 31 12.02 -21.76 -0.19
N ALA A 32 12.02 -21.28 1.06
CA ALA A 32 10.97 -20.42 1.61
C ALA A 32 11.56 -19.13 2.21
N PRO A 33 11.82 -18.09 1.40
CA PRO A 33 12.25 -16.78 1.89
C PRO A 33 11.20 -16.18 2.83
N VAL A 34 11.65 -15.45 3.84
CA VAL A 34 10.76 -14.72 4.76
C VAL A 34 10.54 -13.31 4.25
N CYS A 35 9.30 -13.01 3.88
CA CYS A 35 8.87 -11.69 3.42
C CYS A 35 8.13 -10.98 4.54
N TYR A 36 8.48 -9.73 4.78
CA TYR A 36 7.67 -8.84 5.61
C TYR A 36 6.90 -7.87 4.73
N VAL A 37 5.69 -7.53 5.15
CA VAL A 37 4.88 -6.52 4.52
C VAL A 37 4.53 -5.48 5.56
N TRP A 38 4.93 -4.24 5.31
CA TRP A 38 4.64 -3.13 6.21
C TRP A 38 3.17 -2.70 6.07
N CYS A 39 2.50 -2.49 7.19
CA CYS A 39 1.13 -1.98 7.21
C CYS A 39 0.93 -0.92 8.29
N ASP A 40 0.62 0.29 7.85
CA ASP A 40 0.15 1.36 8.72
C ASP A 40 -1.33 1.15 9.08
N PRO A 41 -1.68 1.01 10.37
CA PRO A 41 -3.08 0.86 10.78
C PRO A 41 -3.87 2.15 10.51
N SER A 42 -5.03 2.02 9.87
CA SER A 42 -5.92 3.13 9.51
C SER A 42 -7.40 2.72 9.63
N PRO A 43 -8.29 3.58 10.14
CA PRO A 43 -9.73 3.33 10.14
C PRO A 43 -10.36 3.50 8.75
N SER A 44 -9.83 4.39 7.92
CA SER A 44 -10.27 4.54 6.53
C SER A 44 -9.26 3.83 5.64
N VAL A 45 -9.70 2.70 5.09
CA VAL A 45 -8.79 1.73 4.45
C VAL A 45 -8.83 1.96 2.96
N HIS A 46 -7.74 2.50 2.43
CA HIS A 46 -7.60 2.70 0.99
C HIS A 46 -7.61 1.34 0.26
N ILE A 47 -8.17 1.25 -0.95
CA ILE A 47 -8.25 -0.02 -1.69
C ILE A 47 -6.88 -0.67 -1.93
N ALA A 48 -5.82 0.13 -2.01
CA ALA A 48 -4.45 -0.38 -2.06
C ALA A 48 -4.03 -1.11 -0.77
N GLN A 49 -4.40 -0.56 0.40
CA GLN A 49 -4.12 -1.15 1.70
C GLN A 49 -4.97 -2.40 1.96
N GLY A 50 -6.15 -2.50 1.35
CA GLY A 50 -7.02 -3.69 1.42
C GLY A 50 -6.76 -4.71 0.31
N ILE A 51 -7.29 -4.45 -0.88
CA ILE A 51 -7.32 -5.42 -2.00
C ILE A 51 -5.94 -5.60 -2.64
N MET A 52 -5.21 -4.52 -2.92
CA MET A 52 -3.88 -4.65 -3.55
C MET A 52 -2.87 -5.33 -2.63
N MET A 53 -2.97 -5.08 -1.32
CA MET A 53 -2.24 -5.79 -0.29
C MET A 53 -2.47 -7.31 -0.42
N VAL A 54 -3.73 -7.76 -0.47
CA VAL A 54 -4.06 -9.18 -0.64
C VAL A 54 -3.53 -9.74 -1.96
N ILE A 55 -3.62 -8.99 -3.06
CA ILE A 55 -3.02 -9.38 -4.37
C ILE A 55 -1.52 -9.65 -4.22
N ASN A 56 -0.79 -8.72 -3.60
CA ASN A 56 0.66 -8.80 -3.47
C ASN A 56 1.08 -9.93 -2.52
N VAL A 57 0.39 -10.10 -1.39
CA VAL A 57 0.65 -11.22 -0.45
C VAL A 57 0.39 -12.57 -1.12
N ARG A 58 -0.71 -12.72 -1.87
CA ARG A 58 -1.00 -13.93 -2.64
C ARG A 58 0.11 -14.25 -3.65
N LYS A 59 0.63 -13.23 -4.35
CA LYS A 59 1.78 -13.40 -5.25
C LYS A 59 3.02 -13.89 -4.50
N MET A 60 3.34 -13.32 -3.34
CA MET A 60 4.48 -13.75 -2.52
C MET A 60 4.34 -15.19 -2.02
N VAL A 61 3.18 -15.56 -1.48
CA VAL A 61 2.91 -16.94 -1.03
C VAL A 61 2.98 -17.91 -2.22
N LYS A 62 2.41 -17.55 -3.37
CA LYS A 62 2.51 -18.35 -4.61
C LYS A 62 3.96 -18.53 -5.06
N ALA A 63 4.81 -17.50 -4.89
CA ALA A 63 6.26 -17.56 -5.09
C ALA A 63 7.02 -18.41 -4.06
N GLY A 64 6.33 -19.04 -3.11
CA GLY A 64 6.89 -19.92 -2.08
C GLY A 64 7.46 -19.17 -0.89
N CYS A 65 7.14 -17.90 -0.71
CA CYS A 65 7.56 -17.12 0.45
C CYS A 65 6.68 -17.39 1.66
N ARG A 66 7.25 -17.31 2.87
CA ARG A 66 6.49 -17.13 4.11
C ARG A 66 6.30 -15.65 4.33
N VAL A 67 5.08 -15.20 4.55
CA VAL A 67 4.76 -13.78 4.65
C VAL A 67 4.40 -13.41 6.08
N LYS A 68 4.94 -12.30 6.56
CA LYS A 68 4.60 -11.68 7.84
C LYS A 68 4.07 -10.29 7.57
N ILE A 69 2.82 -10.03 7.90
CA ILE A 69 2.21 -8.70 7.80
C ILE A 69 2.45 -8.00 9.13
N LEU A 70 3.29 -6.98 9.12
CA LEU A 70 3.68 -6.21 10.30
C LEU A 70 2.78 -4.99 10.44
N ILE A 71 1.99 -4.96 11.50
CA ILE A 71 1.10 -3.85 11.84
C ILE A 71 1.91 -2.83 12.65
N ALA A 72 2.11 -1.65 12.07
CA ALA A 72 2.97 -0.60 12.58
C ALA A 72 2.31 0.25 13.68
N ASP A 73 1.69 -0.41 14.67
CA ASP A 73 0.93 0.22 15.75
C ASP A 73 1.75 1.21 16.58
N TRP A 74 2.99 0.86 16.90
CA TRP A 74 3.89 1.73 17.63
C TRP A 74 4.31 2.97 16.82
N PHE A 75 4.42 2.86 15.49
CA PHE A 75 4.74 3.99 14.61
C PHE A 75 3.58 4.96 14.51
N ALA A 76 2.36 4.45 14.32
CA ALA A 76 1.16 5.27 14.37
C ALA A 76 1.07 6.05 15.69
N ARG A 77 1.39 5.39 16.81
CA ARG A 77 1.47 6.04 18.12
C ARG A 77 2.56 7.12 18.20
N MET A 78 3.78 6.85 17.71
CA MET A 78 4.89 7.81 17.70
C MET A 78 4.60 9.08 16.91
N GLN A 79 3.81 8.94 15.84
CA GLN A 79 3.37 10.05 14.99
C GLN A 79 2.17 10.81 15.59
N HIS A 80 1.76 10.48 16.82
CA HIS A 80 0.56 11.00 17.48
C HIS A 80 -0.73 10.83 16.65
N LYS A 81 -0.78 9.81 15.76
CA LYS A 81 -2.02 9.44 15.08
C LYS A 81 -3.02 8.97 16.15
N PHE A 82 -4.27 9.39 16.01
CA PHE A 82 -5.38 8.97 16.89
C PHE A 82 -5.10 9.22 18.38
N ASP A 83 -4.60 10.42 18.69
CA ASP A 83 -4.19 10.88 20.03
C ASP A 83 -3.08 10.03 20.68
N GLY A 84 -2.43 9.14 19.93
CA GLY A 84 -1.45 8.20 20.45
C GLY A 84 -2.06 7.06 21.29
N ASP A 85 -3.37 6.83 21.19
CA ASP A 85 -4.06 5.74 21.89
C ASP A 85 -3.77 4.40 21.19
N LEU A 86 -2.90 3.60 21.82
CA LEU A 86 -2.49 2.30 21.27
C LEU A 86 -3.67 1.32 21.18
N THR A 87 -4.68 1.44 22.05
CA THR A 87 -5.86 0.56 22.00
C THR A 87 -6.63 0.83 20.72
N LYS A 88 -6.95 2.11 20.43
CA LYS A 88 -7.62 2.50 19.18
C LYS A 88 -6.83 2.09 17.94
N ILE A 89 -5.51 2.32 17.97
CA ILE A 89 -4.62 1.93 16.88
C ILE A 89 -4.66 0.41 16.64
N ARG A 90 -4.68 -0.40 17.70
CA ARG A 90 -4.81 -1.85 17.58
C ARG A 90 -6.19 -2.26 17.10
N THR A 91 -7.26 -1.57 17.50
CA THR A 91 -8.61 -1.78 16.92
C THR A 91 -8.58 -1.58 15.40
N PHE A 92 -7.91 -0.54 14.89
CA PHE A 92 -7.77 -0.35 13.43
C PHE A 92 -6.96 -1.45 12.75
N GLY A 93 -5.87 -1.91 13.38
CA GLY A 93 -5.10 -3.05 12.87
C GLY A 93 -5.94 -4.33 12.79
N LEU A 94 -6.77 -4.60 13.80
CA LEU A 94 -7.69 -5.75 13.82
C LEU A 94 -8.76 -5.61 12.74
N TYR A 95 -9.33 -4.41 12.56
CA TYR A 95 -10.28 -4.12 11.49
C TYR A 95 -9.69 -4.40 10.11
N MET A 96 -8.46 -3.95 9.86
CA MET A 96 -7.74 -4.24 8.60
C MET A 96 -7.45 -5.73 8.41
N ILE A 97 -7.07 -6.46 9.47
CA ILE A 97 -6.92 -7.92 9.42
C ILE A 97 -8.22 -8.57 8.95
N GLU A 98 -9.35 -8.14 9.48
CA GLU A 98 -10.65 -8.70 9.16
C GLU A 98 -11.07 -8.40 7.71
N ILE A 99 -10.77 -7.19 7.21
CA ILE A 99 -10.92 -6.85 5.78
C ILE A 99 -10.12 -7.82 4.91
N TRP A 100 -8.85 -8.09 5.22
CA TRP A 100 -8.03 -8.97 4.37
C TRP A 100 -8.54 -10.40 4.37
N LYS A 101 -8.98 -10.92 5.52
CA LYS A 101 -9.63 -12.24 5.59
C LYS A 101 -10.88 -12.29 4.73
N ALA A 102 -11.76 -11.28 4.83
CA ALA A 102 -12.98 -11.18 4.04
C ALA A 102 -12.71 -11.06 2.53
N ALA A 103 -11.61 -10.38 2.16
CA ALA A 103 -11.10 -10.32 0.79
C ALA A 103 -10.47 -11.66 0.33
N GLY A 104 -10.42 -12.68 1.19
CA GLY A 104 -9.96 -14.03 0.90
C GLY A 104 -8.45 -14.22 1.04
N LEU A 105 -7.79 -13.48 1.93
CA LEU A 105 -6.41 -13.75 2.31
C LEU A 105 -6.32 -15.13 2.99
N ASP A 106 -5.62 -16.08 2.37
CA ASP A 106 -5.32 -17.37 2.99
C ASP A 106 -4.22 -17.19 4.04
N LEU A 107 -4.45 -17.70 5.25
CA LEU A 107 -3.50 -17.63 6.36
C LEU A 107 -2.43 -18.72 6.30
N ASN A 108 -2.54 -19.69 5.38
CA ASN A 108 -1.50 -20.68 5.17
C ASN A 108 -0.21 -20.05 4.65
N GLY A 109 0.78 -19.91 5.54
CA GLY A 109 2.05 -19.24 5.22
C GLY A 109 2.02 -17.72 5.39
N VAL A 110 0.98 -17.18 6.03
CA VAL A 110 0.85 -15.77 6.41
C VAL A 110 0.68 -15.65 7.93
N GLU A 111 1.44 -14.74 8.55
CA GLU A 111 1.36 -14.43 9.99
C GLU A 111 1.19 -12.92 10.20
N PHE A 112 0.41 -12.53 11.20
CA PHE A 112 0.28 -11.13 11.60
C PHE A 112 1.17 -10.83 12.79
N ILE A 113 1.92 -9.74 12.72
CA ILE A 113 2.88 -9.34 13.74
C ILE A 113 2.55 -7.91 14.18
N TRP A 114 2.52 -7.66 15.49
CA TRP A 114 2.41 -6.32 16.03
C TRP A 114 3.80 -5.74 16.28
N LEU A 115 4.07 -4.57 15.72
CA LEU A 115 5.40 -3.97 15.83
C LEU A 115 5.77 -3.64 17.28
N SER A 116 4.82 -3.15 18.07
CA SER A 116 5.05 -2.91 19.50
C SER A 116 5.46 -4.19 20.25
N ASP A 117 4.86 -5.34 19.95
CA ASP A 117 5.18 -6.61 20.60
C ASP A 117 6.59 -7.10 20.22
N GLU A 118 6.97 -6.94 18.95
CA GLU A 118 8.32 -7.27 18.46
C GLU A 118 9.40 -6.40 19.11
N ILE A 119 9.17 -5.08 19.17
CA ILE A 119 10.11 -4.14 19.79
C ILE A 119 10.26 -4.44 21.27
N ASN A 120 9.17 -4.72 21.99
CA ASN A 120 9.22 -5.02 23.42
C ASN A 120 9.96 -6.33 23.70
N SER A 121 9.75 -7.34 22.86
CA SER A 121 10.38 -8.66 22.99
C SER A 121 11.88 -8.65 22.70
N HIS A 122 12.35 -7.71 21.87
CA HIS A 122 13.76 -7.58 21.46
C HIS A 122 14.33 -6.17 21.72
N SER A 123 13.93 -5.57 22.84
CA SER A 123 14.18 -4.15 23.12
C SER A 123 15.67 -3.78 23.18
N ASP A 124 16.51 -4.67 23.72
CA ASP A 124 17.96 -4.48 23.80
C ASP A 124 18.61 -4.45 22.40
N GLU A 125 18.27 -5.43 21.54
CA GLU A 125 18.76 -5.47 20.15
C GLU A 125 18.23 -4.28 19.34
N TYR A 126 16.94 -3.99 19.46
CA TYR A 126 16.28 -2.91 18.72
C TYR A 126 16.89 -1.54 19.03
N TRP A 127 17.01 -1.18 20.31
CA TRP A 127 17.52 0.13 20.69
C TRP A 127 19.02 0.24 20.46
N ALA A 128 19.80 -0.84 20.61
CA ALA A 128 21.21 -0.84 20.24
C ALA A 128 21.40 -0.56 18.73
N LEU A 129 20.57 -1.18 17.89
CA LEU A 129 20.57 -0.98 16.45
C LEU A 129 20.15 0.44 16.06
N ALA A 130 19.09 0.97 16.67
CA ALA A 130 18.67 2.35 16.46
C ALA A 130 19.79 3.34 16.82
N MET A 131 20.48 3.13 17.96
CA MET A 131 21.62 3.94 18.39
C MET A 131 22.81 3.86 17.44
N ASP A 132 23.11 2.69 16.87
CA ASP A 132 24.14 2.55 15.84
C ASP A 132 23.78 3.34 14.58
N ILE A 133 22.52 3.24 14.12
CA ILE A 133 22.03 3.99 12.97
C ILE A 133 22.13 5.50 13.25
N PHE A 134 21.75 5.97 14.44
CA PHE A 134 21.90 7.39 14.82
C PHE A 134 23.36 7.85 14.75
N LYS A 135 24.28 7.06 15.32
CA LYS A 135 25.72 7.38 15.34
C LYS A 135 26.33 7.44 13.94
N ASN A 136 25.88 6.59 13.02
CA ASN A 136 26.45 6.45 11.68
C ASN A 136 25.81 7.40 10.64
N ASN A 137 24.91 8.30 11.04
CA ASN A 137 24.27 9.24 10.13
C ASN A 137 24.38 10.68 10.65
N THR A 138 24.71 11.61 9.75
CA THR A 138 24.68 13.04 10.10
C THR A 138 23.25 13.55 10.19
N LEU A 139 22.99 14.55 11.04
CA LEU A 139 21.68 15.19 11.12
C LEU A 139 21.19 15.69 9.75
N ARG A 140 22.09 16.26 8.93
CA ARG A 140 21.76 16.70 7.56
C ARG A 140 21.21 15.56 6.69
N LYS A 141 21.78 14.35 6.82
CA LYS A 141 21.34 13.17 6.09
C LYS A 141 19.95 12.71 6.58
N ILE A 142 19.76 12.67 7.89
CA ILE A 142 18.47 12.31 8.51
C ILE A 142 17.36 13.26 8.06
N VAL A 143 17.59 14.59 8.14
CA VAL A 143 16.61 15.61 7.72
C VAL A 143 16.24 15.47 6.23
N ARG A 144 17.19 15.10 5.36
CA ARG A 144 16.92 14.78 3.95
C ARG A 144 16.01 13.57 3.80
N CYS A 145 16.24 12.53 4.59
CA CYS A 145 15.41 11.33 4.62
C CYS A 145 14.05 11.51 5.31
N CYS A 146 13.79 12.64 5.97
CA CYS A 146 12.44 12.99 6.44
C CYS A 146 11.61 13.74 5.37
N GLY A 147 12.18 14.05 4.19
CA GLY A 147 11.55 14.95 3.20
C GLY A 147 11.25 16.35 3.75
N ILE A 148 11.94 16.70 4.84
CA ILE A 148 11.83 18.00 5.51
C ILE A 148 12.62 19.04 4.69
N VAL A 149 13.66 18.65 3.95
CA VAL A 149 14.57 19.59 3.28
C VAL A 149 13.90 20.42 2.19
N ASP A 150 12.99 19.87 1.38
CA ASP A 150 12.26 20.67 0.39
C ASP A 150 11.28 21.65 1.06
N ARG A 151 10.84 21.36 2.30
CA ARG A 151 9.96 22.22 3.11
C ARG A 151 10.70 23.20 4.04
N PHE A 152 11.97 22.94 4.36
CA PHE A 152 12.82 23.80 5.22
C PHE A 152 13.65 24.80 4.42
N MET A 153 14.11 24.43 3.22
CA MET A 153 15.09 25.23 2.45
C MET A 153 14.44 26.10 1.38
N LEU A 154 13.27 25.73 0.87
CA LEU A 154 12.49 26.56 -0.05
C LEU A 154 11.41 27.25 0.77
N ASN A 155 11.54 28.57 0.91
CA ASN A 155 10.54 29.48 1.45
C ASN A 155 9.31 29.55 0.52
N ARG A 156 8.74 28.40 0.13
CA ARG A 156 7.59 28.26 -0.76
C ARG A 156 6.44 27.68 0.04
N SER A 157 5.52 28.58 0.35
CA SER A 157 4.13 28.29 0.70
C SER A 157 3.53 27.32 -0.32
N ILE A 158 3.59 26.03 -0.02
CA ILE A 158 2.73 25.02 -0.63
C ILE A 158 2.09 24.28 0.53
N ILE A 159 0.87 24.72 0.82
CA ILE A 159 -0.25 24.06 1.50
C ILE A 159 0.13 22.77 2.25
N GLY A 160 0.15 22.84 3.59
CA GLY A 160 0.22 21.67 4.48
C GLY A 160 1.27 21.75 5.61
N SER A 161 0.96 22.51 6.66
CA SER A 161 1.26 22.21 8.09
C SER A 161 2.67 21.83 8.57
N TYR A 162 3.77 22.30 7.96
CA TYR A 162 5.10 22.17 8.58
C TYR A 162 5.75 23.54 8.80
N ASP A 163 5.39 24.18 9.92
CA ASP A 163 6.20 25.28 10.48
C ASP A 163 7.51 24.66 11.01
N PRO A 164 8.70 25.15 10.61
CA PRO A 164 9.98 24.76 11.19
C PRO A 164 10.00 24.77 12.71
N LYS A 165 9.18 25.63 13.35
CA LYS A 165 9.03 25.72 14.81
C LYS A 165 8.22 24.57 15.42
N ASN A 166 7.48 23.81 14.61
CA ASN A 166 6.60 22.72 15.02
C ASN A 166 7.13 21.33 14.64
N VAL A 167 8.36 21.22 14.11
CA VAL A 167 9.00 19.90 13.90
C VAL A 167 9.42 19.32 15.25
N THR A 168 8.78 18.22 15.64
CA THR A 168 9.13 17.48 16.85
C THR A 168 10.41 16.68 16.64
N ALA A 169 11.13 16.41 17.74
CA ALA A 169 12.28 15.50 17.72
C ALA A 169 11.87 14.09 17.23
N SER A 170 10.64 13.65 17.50
CA SER A 170 10.12 12.36 17.00
C SER A 170 10.20 12.28 15.48
N THR A 171 9.84 13.35 14.76
CA THR A 171 9.92 13.41 13.29
C THR A 171 11.34 13.16 12.77
N LEU A 172 12.35 13.69 13.47
CA LEU A 172 13.76 13.50 13.11
C LEU A 172 14.24 12.07 13.40
N PHE A 173 13.71 11.44 14.45
CA PHE A 173 14.11 10.10 14.83
C PHE A 173 13.40 9.00 14.02
N THR A 174 12.19 9.26 13.49
CA THR A 174 11.36 8.30 12.75
C THR A 174 12.13 7.49 11.70
N PRO A 175 12.96 8.08 10.81
CA PRO A 175 13.67 7.28 9.81
C PRO A 175 14.65 6.27 10.40
N CYS A 176 15.33 6.62 11.49
CA CYS A 176 16.33 5.74 12.10
C CYS A 176 15.65 4.61 12.87
N VAL A 177 14.57 4.91 13.60
CA VAL A 177 13.79 3.88 14.29
C VAL A 177 13.10 2.95 13.28
N HIS A 178 12.64 3.48 12.15
CA HIS A 178 12.04 2.67 11.07
C HIS A 178 13.09 1.73 10.45
N CYS A 179 14.28 2.27 10.15
CA CYS A 179 15.40 1.46 9.68
C CYS A 179 15.78 0.36 10.68
N ALA A 180 15.82 0.67 11.98
CA ALA A 180 16.07 -0.33 13.02
C ALA A 180 15.00 -1.43 13.04
N CYS A 181 13.72 -1.08 12.88
CA CYS A 181 12.65 -2.07 12.81
C CYS A 181 12.82 -3.05 11.65
N ILE A 182 13.10 -2.51 10.45
CA ILE A 182 13.29 -3.33 9.25
C ILE A 182 14.45 -4.31 9.40
N LEU A 183 15.55 -3.84 10.00
CA LEU A 183 16.77 -4.63 10.17
C LEU A 183 16.65 -5.64 11.33
N LEU A 184 15.93 -5.31 12.40
CA LEU A 184 15.67 -6.21 13.53
C LEU A 184 15.06 -7.54 13.08
N GLN A 185 14.09 -7.46 12.16
CA GLN A 185 13.31 -8.61 11.71
C GLN A 185 14.10 -9.60 10.84
N LYS A 186 15.29 -9.22 10.35
CA LYS A 186 16.18 -10.07 9.54
C LYS A 186 15.45 -10.72 8.35
N ALA A 187 14.51 -9.98 7.74
CA ALA A 187 13.72 -10.45 6.61
C ALA A 187 14.58 -10.62 5.35
N ASP A 188 14.15 -11.53 4.47
CA ASP A 188 14.75 -11.68 3.15
C ASP A 188 14.24 -10.62 2.16
N ILE A 189 12.93 -10.34 2.22
CA ILE A 189 12.26 -9.33 1.39
C ILE A 189 11.37 -8.46 2.28
N TRP A 190 11.39 -7.16 2.06
CA TRP A 190 10.40 -6.23 2.57
C TRP A 190 9.54 -5.72 1.44
N LEU A 191 8.22 -5.83 1.58
CA LEU A 191 7.25 -5.11 0.77
C LEU A 191 6.86 -3.83 1.50
N LEU A 192 7.20 -2.69 0.90
CA LEU A 192 6.84 -1.36 1.38
C LEU A 192 5.87 -0.70 0.39
N SER A 193 5.02 0.20 0.87
CA SER A 193 4.16 1.01 0.01
C SER A 193 4.93 2.21 -0.56
N MET A 194 4.61 2.62 -1.78
CA MET A 194 5.10 3.87 -2.37
C MET A 194 4.23 5.08 -1.96
N ASP A 195 3.49 4.98 -0.86
CA ASP A 195 2.72 6.12 -0.35
C ASP A 195 3.66 7.21 0.18
N HIS A 196 3.25 8.48 0.02
CA HIS A 196 4.14 9.67 0.01
C HIS A 196 5.05 9.84 1.25
N GLU A 197 4.73 9.21 2.38
CA GLU A 197 5.50 9.28 3.61
C GLU A 197 6.57 8.16 3.72
N GLU A 198 6.34 6.98 3.12
CA GLU A 198 7.24 5.82 3.19
C GLU A 198 8.44 5.93 2.24
N ASP A 199 8.26 6.64 1.11
CA ASP A 199 9.27 6.92 0.09
C ASP A 199 10.57 7.57 0.63
N LEU A 200 10.43 8.28 1.76
CA LEU A 200 11.51 9.05 2.36
C LEU A 200 12.32 8.20 3.35
N HIS A 201 11.65 7.31 4.07
CA HIS A 201 12.28 6.32 4.94
C HIS A 201 13.04 5.28 4.12
N ASP A 202 12.47 4.82 3.01
CA ASP A 202 13.07 3.80 2.11
C ASP A 202 14.47 4.23 1.64
N LYS A 203 14.68 5.51 1.35
CA LYS A 203 15.99 6.06 0.97
C LYS A 203 17.06 5.84 2.04
N LEU A 204 16.72 6.04 3.32
CA LEU A 204 17.66 5.82 4.42
C LEU A 204 17.95 4.32 4.59
N ILE A 205 16.90 3.50 4.56
CA ILE A 205 16.98 2.04 4.68
C ILE A 205 17.90 1.48 3.60
N ARG A 206 17.63 1.79 2.32
CA ARG A 206 18.47 1.36 1.19
C ARG A 206 19.90 1.85 1.31
N GLN A 207 20.13 3.10 1.72
CA GLN A 207 21.48 3.62 1.90
C GLN A 207 22.25 2.93 3.03
N TYR A 208 21.58 2.65 4.16
CA TYR A 208 22.20 1.93 5.26
C TYR A 208 22.48 0.47 4.86
N CYS A 209 21.53 -0.18 4.18
CA CYS A 209 21.64 -1.52 3.63
C CYS A 209 22.78 -1.68 2.60
N LYS A 210 23.13 -0.61 1.85
CA LYS A 210 24.28 -0.63 0.93
C LYS A 210 25.63 -0.86 1.64
N GLY A 211 25.74 -0.46 2.90
CA GLY A 211 26.95 -0.68 3.71
C GLY A 211 27.01 -2.08 4.36
N MET A 212 25.92 -2.86 4.28
CA MET A 212 25.85 -4.19 4.86
C MET A 212 26.48 -5.25 3.95
N LYS A 213 26.88 -6.38 4.54
CA LYS A 213 27.28 -7.57 3.77
C LYS A 213 26.11 -8.06 2.95
N HIS A 214 26.41 -8.52 1.74
CA HIS A 214 25.40 -8.98 0.79
C HIS A 214 24.46 -10.03 1.39
N GLU A 215 25.00 -11.03 2.12
CA GLU A 215 24.19 -12.12 2.65
C GLU A 215 23.20 -11.72 3.74
N THR A 216 23.39 -10.56 4.36
CA THR A 216 22.54 -10.03 5.44
C THR A 216 21.63 -8.89 4.99
N ARG A 217 21.70 -8.51 3.70
CA ARG A 217 20.99 -7.35 3.17
C ARG A 217 19.57 -7.75 2.75
N PRO A 218 18.52 -7.13 3.31
CA PRO A 218 17.16 -7.39 2.85
C PRO A 218 16.95 -6.82 1.44
N ILE A 219 16.12 -7.50 0.64
CA ILE A 219 15.63 -6.95 -0.63
C ILE A 219 14.43 -6.05 -0.31
N ILE A 220 14.51 -4.77 -0.67
CA ILE A 220 13.37 -3.85 -0.51
C ILE A 220 12.62 -3.76 -1.83
N LEU A 221 11.42 -4.33 -1.84
CA LEU A 221 10.47 -4.33 -2.94
C LEU A 221 9.39 -3.28 -2.63
N SER A 222 9.16 -2.38 -3.58
CA SER A 222 8.11 -1.38 -3.46
C SER A 222 7.04 -1.65 -4.50
N HIS A 223 5.78 -1.72 -4.08
CA HIS A 223 4.67 -1.87 -5.02
C HIS A 223 4.24 -0.51 -5.60
N ASN A 224 3.56 -0.52 -6.74
CA ASN A 224 3.09 0.72 -7.37
C ASN A 224 2.13 1.49 -6.45
N LYS A 225 2.16 2.81 -6.56
CA LYS A 225 1.19 3.69 -5.95
C LYS A 225 -0.02 3.84 -6.88
N LEU A 226 -1.22 3.70 -6.34
CA LEU A 226 -2.43 4.05 -7.09
C LEU A 226 -2.52 5.58 -7.23
N PRO A 227 -2.77 6.11 -8.44
CA PRO A 227 -2.89 7.54 -8.65
C PRO A 227 -4.16 8.11 -8.01
N ASN A 228 -4.15 9.43 -7.80
CA ASN A 228 -5.34 10.16 -7.37
C ASN A 228 -6.40 10.10 -8.48
N LEU A 229 -7.66 9.86 -8.11
CA LEU A 229 -8.77 9.88 -9.05
C LEU A 229 -9.15 11.30 -9.49
N ILE A 230 -8.71 12.33 -8.77
CA ILE A 230 -8.95 13.75 -9.08
C ILE A 230 -7.71 14.32 -9.78
N GLU A 231 -7.91 14.98 -10.93
CA GLU A 231 -6.82 15.57 -11.74
C GLU A 231 -6.03 16.64 -10.99
N HIS A 232 -6.74 17.54 -10.29
CA HIS A 232 -6.15 18.65 -9.55
C HIS A 232 -6.55 18.60 -8.08
N PRO A 233 -5.95 17.69 -7.28
CA PRO A 233 -6.31 17.50 -5.87
C PRO A 233 -6.07 18.76 -5.02
N GLU A 234 -5.18 19.66 -5.44
CA GLU A 234 -4.93 20.94 -4.77
C GLU A 234 -6.13 21.91 -4.78
N PHE A 235 -7.09 21.72 -5.70
CA PHE A 235 -8.33 22.49 -5.76
C PHE A 235 -9.53 21.73 -5.20
N ALA A 236 -9.34 20.45 -4.82
CA ALA A 236 -10.39 19.68 -4.18
C ALA A 236 -10.72 20.27 -2.80
N LYS A 237 -11.95 20.08 -2.35
CA LYS A 237 -12.34 20.48 -0.99
C LYS A 237 -11.45 19.71 -0.01
N ASN A 238 -10.89 20.41 0.98
CA ASN A 238 -10.14 19.75 2.06
C ASN A 238 -10.97 18.61 2.65
N GLY A 239 -10.39 17.40 2.65
CA GLY A 239 -11.06 16.19 3.15
C GLY A 239 -12.09 15.55 2.21
N ASP A 240 -12.18 15.95 0.93
CA ASP A 240 -13.00 15.25 -0.06
C ASP A 240 -12.45 13.84 -0.30
N PRO A 241 -13.13 12.75 0.10
CA PRO A 241 -12.60 11.40 -0.03
C PRO A 241 -12.74 10.85 -1.47
N SER A 242 -13.19 11.66 -2.43
CA SER A 242 -13.31 11.26 -3.84
C SER A 242 -11.96 11.10 -4.55
N TRP A 243 -10.86 11.43 -3.87
CA TRP A 243 -9.49 11.25 -4.37
C TRP A 243 -9.10 9.78 -4.55
N ALA A 244 -9.81 8.87 -3.89
CA ALA A 244 -9.54 7.43 -3.90
C ALA A 244 -10.77 6.60 -3.61
N ILE A 245 -10.63 5.28 -3.84
CA ILE A 245 -11.59 4.28 -3.41
C ILE A 245 -11.17 3.71 -2.05
N PHE A 246 -12.13 3.65 -1.13
CA PHE A 246 -11.96 3.03 0.18
C PHE A 246 -12.79 1.75 0.28
N ILE A 247 -12.39 0.87 1.19
CA ILE A 247 -13.04 -0.43 1.39
C ILE A 247 -14.48 -0.27 1.91
N GLU A 248 -14.79 0.80 2.60
CA GLU A 248 -16.12 1.12 3.12
C GLU A 248 -17.07 1.74 2.08
N ASP A 249 -16.55 2.23 0.94
CA ASP A 249 -17.38 2.86 -0.10
C ASP A 249 -18.43 1.88 -0.60
N ARG A 250 -19.72 2.18 -0.43
CA ARG A 250 -20.81 1.36 -0.98
C ARG A 250 -21.07 1.70 -2.45
N GLU A 251 -21.89 0.90 -3.11
CA GLU A 251 -22.11 0.94 -4.57
C GLU A 251 -22.46 2.34 -5.11
N ASP A 252 -23.32 3.08 -4.42
CA ASP A 252 -23.73 4.44 -4.79
C ASP A 252 -22.55 5.42 -4.71
N TYR A 253 -21.77 5.36 -3.65
CA TYR A 253 -20.64 6.25 -3.43
C TYR A 253 -19.45 5.92 -4.33
N LEU A 254 -19.17 4.63 -4.53
CA LEU A 254 -18.17 4.14 -5.49
C LEU A 254 -18.49 4.64 -6.91
N SER A 255 -19.74 4.48 -7.35
CA SER A 255 -20.21 4.93 -8.66
C SER A 255 -20.10 6.45 -8.79
N TYR A 256 -20.45 7.19 -7.74
CA TYR A 256 -20.29 8.64 -7.68
C TYR A 256 -18.82 9.06 -7.86
N LYS A 257 -17.89 8.48 -7.10
CA LYS A 257 -16.45 8.81 -7.22
C LYS A 257 -15.91 8.53 -8.61
N LEU A 258 -16.21 7.35 -9.15
CA LEU A 258 -15.72 6.95 -10.47
C LEU A 258 -16.35 7.76 -11.60
N SER A 259 -17.63 8.15 -11.49
CA SER A 259 -18.25 9.05 -12.48
C SER A 259 -17.58 10.42 -12.59
N ARG A 260 -16.81 10.83 -11.57
CA ARG A 260 -16.06 12.10 -11.50
C ARG A 260 -14.55 11.91 -11.60
N ALA A 261 -14.07 10.67 -11.63
CA ALA A 261 -12.66 10.38 -11.77
C ALA A 261 -12.12 10.94 -13.10
N PHE A 262 -10.91 11.47 -13.04
CA PHE A 262 -10.14 11.91 -14.18
C PHE A 262 -9.90 10.71 -15.10
N CYS A 263 -10.37 10.82 -16.34
CA CYS A 263 -10.29 9.76 -17.33
C CYS A 263 -10.27 10.42 -18.73
N PRO A 264 -9.14 11.04 -19.10
CA PRO A 264 -9.03 11.81 -20.34
C PRO A 264 -9.25 10.89 -21.55
N ALA A 265 -10.23 11.24 -22.39
CA ALA A 265 -10.60 10.42 -23.53
C ALA A 265 -9.41 10.17 -24.47
N LYS A 266 -9.21 8.89 -24.83
CA LYS A 266 -8.13 8.43 -25.73
C LYS A 266 -6.70 8.64 -25.23
N VAL A 267 -6.51 8.98 -23.96
CA VAL A 267 -5.19 9.15 -23.35
C VAL A 267 -5.03 8.10 -22.25
N ALA A 268 -4.20 7.08 -22.51
CA ALA A 268 -3.94 6.02 -21.55
C ALA A 268 -2.85 6.39 -20.53
N GLU A 269 -1.84 7.15 -20.96
CA GLU A 269 -0.74 7.57 -20.10
C GLU A 269 -1.24 8.45 -18.94
N GLY A 270 -0.87 8.08 -17.71
CA GLY A 270 -1.26 8.81 -16.51
C GLY A 270 -2.75 8.74 -16.16
N ASN A 271 -3.54 7.90 -16.85
CA ASN A 271 -4.97 7.78 -16.61
C ASN A 271 -5.26 6.95 -15.35
N PRO A 272 -5.83 7.54 -14.28
CA PRO A 272 -5.96 6.84 -13.01
C PRO A 272 -6.97 5.69 -13.08
N CYS A 273 -8.02 5.79 -13.92
CA CYS A 273 -8.95 4.68 -14.09
C CYS A 273 -8.26 3.46 -14.69
N LEU A 274 -7.39 3.64 -15.68
CA LEU A 274 -6.65 2.54 -16.30
C LEU A 274 -5.61 1.93 -15.35
N GLU A 275 -4.97 2.73 -14.49
CA GLU A 275 -4.05 2.21 -13.47
C GLU A 275 -4.77 1.36 -12.41
N TYR A 276 -5.99 1.75 -12.00
CA TYR A 276 -6.81 0.90 -11.12
C TYR A 276 -7.18 -0.42 -11.81
N ILE A 277 -7.53 -0.39 -13.10
CA ILE A 277 -7.80 -1.60 -13.87
C ILE A 277 -6.54 -2.49 -13.92
N LYS A 278 -5.38 -1.91 -14.21
CA LYS A 278 -4.09 -2.60 -14.31
C LYS A 278 -3.65 -3.26 -13.01
N TYR A 279 -3.77 -2.57 -11.87
CA TYR A 279 -3.21 -3.05 -10.59
C TYR A 279 -4.21 -3.75 -9.68
N ILE A 280 -5.52 -3.50 -9.87
CA ILE A 280 -6.56 -4.12 -9.05
C ILE A 280 -7.38 -5.11 -9.88
N VAL A 281 -8.03 -4.64 -10.95
CA VAL A 281 -9.03 -5.46 -11.64
C VAL A 281 -8.41 -6.63 -12.38
N PHE A 282 -7.38 -6.40 -13.21
CA PHE A 282 -6.70 -7.49 -13.92
C PHE A 282 -6.07 -8.52 -12.98
N PRO A 283 -5.30 -8.14 -11.93
CA PRO A 283 -4.71 -9.12 -11.03
C PRO A 283 -5.74 -9.86 -10.17
N TRP A 284 -6.93 -9.29 -9.93
CA TRP A 284 -7.99 -9.93 -9.15
C TRP A 284 -8.89 -10.83 -10.00
N CYS A 285 -9.42 -10.30 -11.10
CA CYS A 285 -10.42 -10.96 -11.93
C CYS A 285 -9.81 -11.76 -13.09
N GLY A 286 -8.56 -11.46 -13.47
CA GLY A 286 -7.89 -12.03 -14.65
C GLY A 286 -8.35 -11.42 -15.98
N TYR A 287 -9.33 -10.51 -15.97
CA TYR A 287 -9.87 -9.84 -17.14
C TYR A 287 -10.54 -8.52 -16.73
N PHE A 288 -10.83 -7.68 -17.72
CA PHE A 288 -11.71 -6.52 -17.57
C PHE A 288 -12.90 -6.66 -18.53
N GLU A 289 -14.12 -6.42 -18.04
CA GLU A 289 -15.35 -6.59 -18.84
C GLU A 289 -16.12 -5.27 -18.86
N VAL A 290 -16.43 -4.81 -20.07
CA VAL A 290 -17.25 -3.63 -20.32
C VAL A 290 -18.63 -4.10 -20.77
N PRO A 291 -19.67 -3.93 -19.95
CA PRO A 291 -21.02 -4.32 -20.32
C PRO A 291 -21.55 -3.36 -21.39
N ARG A 292 -22.09 -3.93 -22.47
CA ARG A 292 -22.86 -3.20 -23.50
C ARG A 292 -24.14 -3.96 -23.75
N LYS A 293 -25.19 -3.26 -24.16
CA LYS A 293 -26.43 -3.92 -24.59
C LYS A 293 -26.13 -4.79 -25.81
N GLU A 294 -26.92 -5.86 -26.01
CA GLU A 294 -26.76 -6.71 -27.20
C GLU A 294 -26.90 -5.90 -28.51
N GLU A 295 -27.79 -4.91 -28.51
CA GLU A 295 -28.01 -3.97 -29.62
C GLU A 295 -26.77 -3.11 -29.94
N ASP A 296 -25.89 -2.90 -28.94
CA ASP A 296 -24.66 -2.10 -29.03
C ASP A 296 -23.39 -2.98 -29.20
N GLY A 297 -23.56 -4.24 -29.60
CA GLY A 297 -22.46 -5.18 -29.88
C GLY A 297 -22.10 -6.13 -28.73
N GLY A 298 -22.86 -6.13 -27.63
CA GLY A 298 -22.71 -7.05 -26.51
C GLY A 298 -21.47 -6.79 -25.63
N SER A 299 -21.42 -7.45 -24.47
CA SER A 299 -20.34 -7.30 -23.49
C SER A 299 -18.97 -7.53 -24.12
N ARG A 300 -18.04 -6.59 -23.89
CA ARG A 300 -16.67 -6.69 -24.39
C ARG A 300 -15.71 -7.08 -23.27
N LYS A 301 -14.92 -8.13 -23.49
CA LYS A 301 -13.97 -8.66 -22.50
C LYS A 301 -12.53 -8.48 -22.98
N PHE A 302 -11.71 -7.86 -22.14
CA PHE A 302 -10.28 -7.61 -22.34
C PHE A 302 -9.47 -8.57 -21.49
N GLN A 303 -8.46 -9.23 -22.06
CA GLN A 303 -7.61 -10.19 -21.34
C GLN A 303 -6.36 -9.53 -20.73
N ASN A 304 -5.96 -8.38 -21.25
CA ASN A 304 -4.75 -7.68 -20.84
C ASN A 304 -4.89 -6.16 -21.07
N MET A 305 -3.92 -5.40 -20.55
CA MET A 305 -3.90 -3.94 -20.67
C MET A 305 -3.65 -3.49 -22.10
N GLU A 306 -2.88 -4.25 -22.89
CA GLU A 306 -2.54 -3.90 -24.26
C GLU A 306 -3.78 -3.82 -25.16
N GLU A 307 -4.66 -4.82 -25.08
CA GLU A 307 -5.97 -4.82 -25.75
C GLU A 307 -6.82 -3.62 -25.33
N LEU A 308 -6.90 -3.37 -24.02
CA LEU A 308 -7.69 -2.27 -23.46
C LEU A 308 -7.20 -0.90 -23.94
N ILE A 309 -5.89 -0.69 -23.93
CA ILE A 309 -5.26 0.59 -24.33
C ILE A 309 -5.50 0.85 -25.81
N ILE A 310 -5.34 -0.15 -26.69
CA ILE A 310 -5.58 -0.01 -28.13
C ILE A 310 -7.01 0.49 -28.41
N ASP A 311 -8.00 -0.11 -27.75
CA ASP A 311 -9.39 0.28 -27.93
C ASP A 311 -9.72 1.64 -27.31
N TYR A 312 -9.10 1.95 -26.17
CA TYR A 312 -9.30 3.24 -25.51
C TYR A 312 -8.70 4.39 -26.33
N GLU A 313 -7.46 4.25 -26.80
CA GLU A 313 -6.75 5.28 -27.58
C GLU A 313 -7.32 5.46 -28.99
N SER A 314 -7.83 4.39 -29.62
CA SER A 314 -8.56 4.52 -30.88
C SER A 314 -9.92 5.23 -30.70
N GLY A 315 -10.52 5.12 -29.51
CA GLY A 315 -11.86 5.61 -29.19
C GLY A 315 -12.96 4.58 -29.48
N ALA A 316 -12.61 3.32 -29.68
CA ALA A 316 -13.57 2.21 -29.74
C ALA A 316 -14.17 1.87 -28.37
N LEU A 317 -13.49 2.31 -27.30
CA LEU A 317 -13.96 2.30 -25.92
C LEU A 317 -13.85 3.72 -25.35
N ASP A 318 -14.95 4.28 -24.85
CA ASP A 318 -14.95 5.63 -24.32
C ASP A 318 -14.71 5.72 -22.80
N ALA A 319 -14.44 6.93 -22.31
CA ALA A 319 -14.14 7.17 -20.90
C ALA A 319 -15.34 6.95 -19.96
N ALA A 320 -16.58 7.11 -20.43
CA ALA A 320 -17.77 6.84 -19.62
C ALA A 320 -17.96 5.33 -19.45
N GLU A 321 -17.78 4.55 -20.51
CA GLU A 321 -17.81 3.09 -20.50
C GLU A 321 -16.73 2.52 -19.56
N VAL A 322 -15.48 3.02 -19.65
CA VAL A 322 -14.40 2.61 -18.74
C VAL A 322 -14.76 2.87 -17.28
N ARG A 323 -15.27 4.06 -16.96
CA ARG A 323 -15.61 4.44 -15.58
C ARG A 323 -16.75 3.58 -15.02
N LEU A 324 -17.77 3.31 -15.83
CA LEU A 324 -18.89 2.45 -15.46
C LEU A 324 -18.43 0.99 -15.22
N ALA A 325 -17.69 0.42 -16.19
CA ALA A 325 -17.18 -0.94 -16.10
C ALA A 325 -16.19 -1.13 -14.94
N LEU A 326 -15.37 -0.11 -14.65
CA LEU A 326 -14.50 -0.10 -13.47
C LEU A 326 -15.32 -0.10 -12.18
N ALA A 327 -16.38 0.70 -12.08
CA ALA A 327 -17.26 0.72 -10.90
C ALA A 327 -17.88 -0.66 -10.64
N GLU A 328 -18.43 -1.29 -11.69
CA GLU A 328 -18.99 -2.64 -11.59
C GLU A 328 -17.95 -3.67 -11.16
N SER A 329 -16.74 -3.60 -11.73
CA SER A 329 -15.65 -4.51 -11.39
C SER A 329 -15.22 -4.35 -9.93
N LEU A 330 -15.03 -3.12 -9.47
CA LEU A 330 -14.66 -2.85 -8.08
C LEU A 330 -15.77 -3.24 -7.09
N ASN A 331 -17.04 -3.01 -7.43
CA ASN A 331 -18.16 -3.50 -6.63
C ASN A 331 -18.13 -5.02 -6.47
N LYS A 332 -17.88 -5.78 -7.55
CA LYS A 332 -17.73 -7.24 -7.49
C LYS A 332 -16.55 -7.67 -6.61
N ILE A 333 -15.44 -6.93 -6.66
CA ILE A 333 -14.23 -7.19 -5.87
C ILE A 333 -14.45 -6.93 -4.38
N LEU A 334 -15.16 -5.86 -4.04
CA LEU A 334 -15.39 -5.43 -2.66
C LEU A 334 -16.60 -6.13 -2.01
N LYS A 335 -17.51 -6.70 -2.83
CA LYS A 335 -18.70 -7.41 -2.36
C LYS A 335 -18.45 -8.47 -1.27
N PRO A 336 -17.44 -9.35 -1.35
CA PRO A 336 -17.15 -10.29 -0.26
C PRO A 336 -16.85 -9.61 1.08
N VAL A 337 -16.20 -8.44 1.05
CA VAL A 337 -15.92 -7.66 2.24
C VAL A 337 -17.22 -7.06 2.79
N TYR A 338 -18.06 -6.47 1.94
CA TYR A 338 -19.35 -5.94 2.36
C TYR A 338 -20.24 -7.01 2.99
N ASP A 339 -20.34 -8.17 2.32
CA ASP A 339 -21.17 -9.28 2.76
C ASP A 339 -20.65 -9.85 4.09
N HIS A 340 -19.33 -9.84 4.33
CA HIS A 340 -18.74 -10.27 5.60
C HIS A 340 -19.15 -9.36 6.76
N PHE A 341 -18.93 -8.05 6.63
CA PHE A 341 -19.29 -7.09 7.69
C PHE A 341 -20.82 -6.92 7.86
N ALA A 342 -21.63 -7.28 6.86
CA ALA A 342 -23.09 -7.30 7.01
C ALA A 342 -23.61 -8.55 7.73
N ASN A 343 -22.95 -9.70 7.58
CA ASN A 343 -23.46 -11.00 8.04
C ASN A 343 -22.73 -11.56 9.26
N ASN A 344 -21.62 -10.95 9.69
CA ASN A 344 -20.87 -11.33 10.89
C ASN A 344 -20.97 -10.22 11.94
N SER A 345 -21.65 -10.49 13.06
CA SER A 345 -21.86 -9.50 14.12
C SER A 345 -20.55 -9.05 14.79
N GLU A 346 -19.59 -9.94 15.00
CA GLU A 346 -18.29 -9.58 15.61
C GLU A 346 -17.49 -8.67 14.68
N ALA A 347 -17.49 -8.96 13.39
CA ALA A 347 -16.86 -8.09 12.39
C ALA A 347 -17.56 -6.73 12.33
N LYS A 348 -18.90 -6.72 12.40
CA LYS A 348 -19.69 -5.49 12.37
C LYS A 348 -19.41 -4.60 13.59
N ASP A 349 -19.39 -5.19 14.78
CA ASP A 349 -19.06 -4.48 16.02
C ASP A 349 -17.65 -3.87 15.94
N LEU A 350 -16.69 -4.60 15.37
CA LEU A 350 -15.33 -4.10 15.14
C LEU A 350 -15.27 -2.96 14.11
N GLU A 351 -16.04 -3.04 13.02
CA GLU A 351 -16.19 -1.95 12.04
C GLU A 351 -16.75 -0.70 12.73
N ASP A 352 -17.83 -0.85 13.50
CA ASP A 352 -18.47 0.26 14.20
C ASP A 352 -17.55 0.89 15.26
N GLU A 353 -16.78 0.06 16.00
CA GLU A 353 -15.77 0.55 16.94
C GLU A 353 -14.63 1.30 16.22
N ALA A 354 -14.16 0.79 15.08
CA ALA A 354 -13.13 1.45 14.28
C ALA A 354 -13.63 2.79 13.73
N LEU A 355 -14.83 2.85 13.19
CA LEU A 355 -15.41 4.06 12.64
C LEU A 355 -15.74 5.10 13.72
N TRP A 356 -16.19 4.66 14.91
CA TRP A 356 -16.42 5.54 16.06
C TRP A 356 -15.14 6.22 16.55
N ASN A 357 -14.00 5.54 16.41
CA ASN A 357 -12.70 6.07 16.81
C ASN A 357 -12.07 7.00 15.77
N ILE A 358 -12.74 7.29 14.63
CA ILE A 358 -12.28 8.29 13.67
C ILE A 358 -12.36 9.67 14.33
N PRO A 359 -11.25 10.45 14.36
CA PRO A 359 -11.27 11.80 14.92
C PRO A 359 -12.30 12.67 14.20
N HIS A 360 -13.27 13.22 14.93
CA HIS A 360 -14.14 14.28 14.42
C HIS A 360 -13.37 15.61 14.51
N TYR A 361 -12.76 16.03 13.40
CA TYR A 361 -12.08 17.32 13.29
C TYR A 361 -13.00 18.42 12.76
#